data_AF-W0DE42-F1
#
_entry.id   AF-W0DE42-F1
#
_cell.length_a   1.000
_cell.length_b   1.000
_cell.length_c   1.000
_cell.angle_alpha   90.00
_cell.angle_beta   90.00
_cell.angle_gamma   90.00
#
_symmetry.space_group_name_H-M   'P 1'
#
loop_
_entity.id
_entity.type
_entity.pdbx_description
1 polymer ?
#
loop_
_entity_poly.entity_id
_entity_poly.type
_entity_poly.pdbx_seq_one_letter_code
_entity_poly.pdbx_strand_id
1 'polypeptide(L)' 'MTLEQFLNYTLAFFMWLVLGRAALEFFTRDLNNFFYRFFYQFTEPLYKPYRKLFPCCHTLLLLVSLLILRFLVIKLL' A
#
# COMPACT_ATOMS: atom_id res chain seq x y z
N MET A 1 -8.34 -20.16 11.85
CA MET A 1 -8.15 -19.19 10.75
C MET A 1 -7.75 -19.98 9.53
N THR A 2 -8.53 -19.94 8.45
CA THR A 2 -8.10 -20.54 7.19
C THR A 2 -6.99 -19.68 6.57
N LEU A 3 -6.06 -20.30 5.82
CA LEU A 3 -4.95 -19.59 5.15
C LEU A 3 -5.49 -18.44 4.27
N GLU A 4 -6.66 -18.66 3.70
CA GLU A 4 -7.43 -17.77 2.86
C GLU A 4 -7.83 -16.48 3.57
N GLN A 5 -8.40 -16.62 4.77
CA GLN A 5 -8.78 -15.48 5.60
C GLN A 5 -7.56 -14.68 6.00
N PHE A 6 -6.48 -15.35 6.42
CA PHE A 6 -5.24 -14.69 6.80
C PHE A 6 -4.70 -13.84 5.65
N LEU A 7 -4.63 -14.40 4.44
CA LEU A 7 -4.12 -13.70 3.26
C LEU A 7 -4.99 -12.48 2.90
N ASN A 8 -6.32 -12.62 2.95
CA ASN A 8 -7.24 -11.51 2.66
C ASN A 8 -7.07 -10.37 3.67
N TYR A 9 -6.98 -10.68 4.97
CA TYR A 9 -6.76 -9.67 6.00
C TYR A 9 -5.42 -8.97 5.87
N THR A 10 -4.33 -9.70 5.59
CA THR A 10 -3.01 -9.10 5.38
C THR A 10 -3.00 -8.16 4.17
N LEU A 11 -3.60 -8.58 3.05
CA LEU A 11 -3.72 -7.73 1.85
C LEU A 11 -4.55 -6.48 2.11
N ALA A 12 -5.69 -6.62 2.79
CA ALA A 12 -6.52 -5.48 3.18
C ALA A 12 -5.75 -4.51 4.08
N PHE A 13 -4.97 -5.03 5.04
CA PHE A 13 -4.13 -4.22 5.93
C PHE A 13 -3.09 -3.40 5.15
N PHE A 14 -2.35 -4.03 4.22
CA PHE A 14 -1.39 -3.30 3.37
C PHE A 14 -2.06 -2.27 2.48
N MET A 15 -3.24 -2.57 1.93
CA MET A 15 -4.01 -1.60 1.14
C MET A 15 -4.37 -0.36 1.97
N TRP A 16 -4.85 -0.55 3.20
CA TRP A 16 -5.14 0.56 4.12
C TRP A 16 -3.88 1.35 4.53
N LEU A 17 -2.73 0.71 4.69
CA LEU A 17 -1.46 1.42 4.93
C LEU A 17 -1.08 2.33 3.76
N VAL A 18 -1.21 1.83 2.53
CA VAL A 18 -0.89 2.61 1.32
C VAL A 18 -1.89 3.76 1.14
N LEU A 19 -3.18 3.52 1.40
CA LEU A 19 -4.20 4.57 1.42
C LEU A 19 -3.93 5.60 2.52
N GLY A 20 -3.54 5.17 3.72
CA GLY A 20 -3.18 6.05 4.83
C GLY A 20 -1.99 6.94 4.50
N ARG A 21 -0.94 6.40 3.85
CA ARG A 21 0.17 7.20 3.33
C ARG A 21 -0.31 8.22 2.29
N ALA A 22 -1.11 7.79 1.31
CA ALA A 22 -1.60 8.69 0.27
C ALA A 22 -2.46 9.83 0.87
N ALA A 23 -3.33 9.51 1.83
CA ALA A 23 -4.12 10.49 2.56
C ALA A 23 -3.22 11.47 3.34
N LEU A 24 -2.24 10.97 4.10
CA LEU A 24 -1.29 11.83 4.81
C LEU A 24 -0.49 12.70 3.84
N GLU A 25 -0.08 12.18 2.68
CA GLU A 25 0.62 12.95 1.64
C GLU A 25 -0.22 14.12 1.07
N PHE A 26 -1.55 14.06 1.16
CA PHE A 26 -2.44 15.19 0.85
C PHE A 26 -2.46 16.26 1.96
N PHE A 27 -2.36 15.87 3.23
CA PHE A 27 -2.38 16.81 4.36
C PHE A 27 -1.00 17.35 4.72
N THR A 28 0.03 16.52 4.68
CA THR A 28 1.39 16.79 5.15
C THR A 28 2.38 15.86 4.46
N ARG A 29 3.37 16.43 3.78
CA ARG A 29 4.48 15.69 3.16
C ARG A 29 5.78 15.73 3.97
N ASP A 30 5.67 16.06 5.26
CA ASP A 30 6.81 16.29 6.13
C ASP A 30 7.24 15.01 6.86
N LEU A 31 8.50 14.61 6.66
CA LEU A 31 9.15 13.45 7.29
C LEU A 31 9.44 13.65 8.79
N ASN A 32 9.38 14.88 9.32
CA ASN A 32 9.44 15.15 10.76
C ASN A 32 8.13 14.82 11.47
N ASN A 33 7.00 14.72 10.75
CA ASN A 33 5.76 14.29 11.37
C ASN A 33 5.83 12.78 11.67
N PHE A 34 5.71 12.42 12.94
CA PHE A 34 5.78 11.03 13.40
C PHE A 34 4.84 10.10 12.63
N PHE A 35 3.59 10.54 12.39
CA PHE A 35 2.60 9.73 11.66
C PHE A 35 3.03 9.54 10.21
N TYR A 36 3.36 10.61 9.50
CA TYR A 36 3.79 10.50 8.10
C TYR A 36 5.03 9.61 7.97
N ARG A 37 6.03 9.78 8.85
CA ARG A 37 7.25 8.96 8.85
C ARG A 37 6.94 7.48 9.10
N PHE A 38 6.03 7.16 10.01
CA PHE A 38 5.63 5.78 10.29
C PHE A 38 5.02 5.12 9.06
N PHE A 39 4.01 5.75 8.45
CA PHE A 39 3.36 5.23 7.24
C PHE A 39 4.33 5.16 6.05
N TYR A 40 5.17 6.19 5.90
CA TYR A 40 6.21 6.23 4.87
C TYR A 40 7.16 5.04 5.02
N GLN A 41 7.72 4.79 6.20
CA GLN A 41 8.72 3.75 6.41
C GLN A 41 8.16 2.33 6.24
N PHE A 42 6.91 2.08 6.62
CA PHE A 42 6.25 0.79 6.41
C PHE A 42 5.92 0.52 4.92
N THR A 43 5.59 1.55 4.16
CA THR A 43 5.21 1.41 2.74
C THR A 43 6.41 1.57 1.79
N GLU A 44 7.47 2.28 2.19
CA GLU A 44 8.74 2.48 1.49
C GLU A 44 9.30 1.20 0.82
N PRO A 45 9.41 0.04 1.50
CA PRO A 45 9.94 -1.17 0.88
C PRO A 45 9.09 -1.66 -0.30
N LEU A 46 7.78 -1.44 -0.28
CA LEU A 46 6.88 -1.75 -1.39
C LEU A 46 6.99 -0.70 -2.51
N TYR A 47 7.20 0.57 -2.15
CA TYR A 47 7.30 1.68 -3.10
C TYR A 47 8.63 1.69 -3.88
N LYS A 48 9.75 1.28 -3.27
CA LYS A 48 11.07 1.21 -3.91
C LYS A 48 11.08 0.46 -5.26
N PRO A 49 10.60 -0.79 -5.35
CA PRO A 49 10.56 -1.51 -6.62
C PRO A 49 9.60 -0.87 -7.63
N TYR A 50 8.45 -0.36 -7.17
CA TYR A 50 7.49 0.32 -8.05
C TYR A 50 8.05 1.59 -8.67
N ARG A 51 8.78 2.41 -7.91
CA ARG A 51 9.48 3.60 -8.42
C ARG A 51 10.55 3.28 -9.46
N LYS A 52 11.15 2.09 -9.37
CA LYS A 52 12.16 1.64 -10.33
C LYS A 52 11.52 1.19 -11.65
N LEU A 53 10.34 0.56 -11.59
CA LEU A 53 9.60 0.12 -12.78
C LEU A 53 8.85 1.27 -13.45
N PHE A 54 8.26 2.17 -12.65
CA PHE A 54 7.39 3.25 -13.13
C PHE A 54 7.87 4.60 -12.58
N PRO A 55 8.42 5.47 -13.44
CA PRO A 55 8.96 6.76 -13.02
C PRO A 55 7.88 7.80 -12.65
N CYS A 56 6.63 7.58 -13.05
CA CYS A 56 5.52 8.50 -12.76
C CYS A 56 4.34 7.76 -12.09
N CYS A 57 3.58 8.46 -11.25
CA CYS A 57 2.35 7.96 -10.60
C CYS A 57 2.51 6.65 -9.80
N HIS A 58 3.67 6.42 -9.17
CA HIS A 58 3.96 5.16 -8.45
C HIS A 58 2.95 4.83 -7.33
N THR A 59 2.41 5.85 -6.63
CA THR A 59 1.42 5.69 -5.55
C THR A 59 0.12 5.10 -6.08
N LEU A 60 -0.40 5.66 -7.18
CA LEU A 60 -1.62 5.19 -7.83
C LEU A 60 -1.43 3.79 -8.40
N LEU A 61 -0.30 3.52 -9.07
CA LEU A 61 -0.01 2.21 -9.62
C LEU A 61 0.08 1.12 -8.54
N LEU A 62 0.67 1.44 -7.39
CA LEU A 62 0.77 0.51 -6.26
C LEU A 62 -0.59 0.27 -5.59
N LEU A 63 -1.45 1.29 -5.50
CA LEU A 63 -2.85 1.12 -5.06
C LEU A 63 -3.65 0.24 -6.02
N VAL A 64 -3.56 0.49 -7.33
CA VAL A 64 -4.27 -0.28 -8.35
C VAL A 64 -3.80 -1.72 -8.37
N SER A 65 -2.49 -1.97 -8.26
CA SER A 65 -1.96 -3.33 -8.23
C SER A 65 -2.40 -4.11 -6.98
N LEU A 66 -2.44 -3.46 -5.80
CA LEU A 66 -2.98 -4.06 -4.58
C LEU A 66 -4.48 -4.36 -4.70
N LEU A 67 -5.26 -3.50 -5.36
CA LEU A 67 -6.68 -3.74 -5.62
C LEU A 67 -6.89 -4.94 -6.55
N ILE A 68 -6.12 -5.03 -7.64
CA ILE A 68 -6.18 -6.16 -8.57
C ILE A 68 -5.79 -7.45 -7.86
N LEU A 69 -4.71 -7.44 -7.07
CA LEU A 69 -4.25 -8.60 -6.31
C LEU A 69 -5.32 -9.07 -5.31
N ARG A 70 -5.94 -8.14 -4.57
CA ARG A 70 -7.03 -8.47 -3.65
C ARG A 70 -8.25 -9.05 -4.38
N PHE A 71 -8.63 -8.46 -5.52
CA PHE A 71 -9.74 -8.98 -6.32
C PHE A 71 -9.45 -10.39 -6.85
N LEU A 72 -8.24 -10.63 -7.33
CA LEU A 72 -7.79 -11.97 -7.74
C LEU A 72 -7.87 -12.96 -6.58
N VAL A 73 -7.38 -12.60 -5.40
CA VAL A 73 -7.44 -13.48 -4.22
C VAL A 73 -8.87 -13.78 -3.78
N ILE A 74 -9.80 -12.83 -3.88
CA ILE A 74 -11.22 -13.07 -3.54
C ILE A 74 -11.92 -13.95 -4.59
N LYS A 75 -11.49 -13.88 -5.86
CA LYS A 75 -12.15 -14.58 -6.96
C LYS A 75 -11.55 -15.97 -7.25
N LEU A 76 -10.28 -16.17 -6.93
CA LEU A 76 -9.52 -17.40 -7.18
C LEU A 76 -9.67 -18.42 -6.03
N LEU A 77 -10.24 -18.00 -4.90
CA LEU A 77 -10.25 -18.71 -3.63
C LEU A 77 -11.70 -18.83 -3.11
#